data_AF-A0A6P3YA44-F1
#
_entry.id   AF-A0A6P3YA44-F1
#
_cell.length_a   1.000
_cell.length_b   1.000
_cell.length_c   1.000
_cell.angle_alpha   90.00
_cell.angle_beta   90.00
_cell.angle_gamma   90.00
#
_symmetry.space_group_name_H-M   'P 1'
#
loop_
_entity.id
_entity.type
_entity.pdbx_description
1 polymer ?
#
loop_
_entity_poly.entity_id
_entity_poly.type
_entity_poly.pdbx_seq_one_letter_code
_entity_poly.pdbx_strand_id
1 'polypeptide(L)'
;VLVHISTAYSKVDEVVIDETVHPVEADWRKTIQIVEALDDDILEVLKPKYIGMMPNQYIFSKRLAEQVIVDYSRSLPCVICRPSVGTVL
;
A
#
# COMPACT_ATOMS: atom_id res chain seq x y z
N VAL A 1 18.86 9.74 -0.61
CA VAL A 1 17.65 9.44 -1.40
C VAL A 1 17.06 8.14 -0.87
N LEU A 2 15.80 8.12 -0.45
CA LEU A 2 15.07 6.95 0.00
C LEU A 2 14.35 6.33 -1.21
N VAL A 3 14.58 5.05 -1.48
CA VAL A 3 13.91 4.33 -2.57
C VAL A 3 13.00 3.28 -1.98
N HIS A 4 11.70 3.41 -2.20
CA HIS A 4 10.70 2.43 -1.82
C HIS A 4 10.36 1.54 -3.01
N ILE A 5 10.52 0.23 -2.84
CA ILE A 5 10.15 -0.77 -3.85
C ILE A 5 8.73 -1.25 -3.57
N SER A 6 7.79 -0.77 -4.38
CA SER A 6 6.41 -1.21 -4.41
C SER A 6 6.23 -2.30 -5.48
N THR A 7 5.16 -2.25 -6.28
CA THR A 7 4.88 -3.19 -7.37
C THR A 7 3.90 -2.56 -8.36
N ALA A 8 4.01 -2.88 -9.64
CA ALA A 8 3.02 -2.51 -10.64
C ALA A 8 1.65 -3.18 -10.35
N TYR A 9 1.62 -4.26 -9.57
CA TYR A 9 0.38 -4.90 -9.16
C TYR A 9 -0.37 -4.15 -8.04
N SER A 10 0.16 -3.01 -7.56
CA SER A 10 -0.49 -2.27 -6.47
C SER A 10 -1.79 -1.60 -6.93
N LYS A 11 -2.00 -1.41 -8.24
CA LYS A 11 -3.20 -0.80 -8.82
C LYS A 11 -4.00 -1.78 -9.68
N VAL A 12 -4.61 -2.77 -9.05
CA VAL A 12 -5.44 -3.79 -9.76
C VAL A 12 -6.72 -3.22 -10.36
N ASP A 13 -7.15 -2.05 -9.86
CA ASP A 13 -8.40 -1.39 -10.25
C ASP A 13 -8.22 -0.48 -11.49
N GLU A 14 -6.98 -0.27 -11.95
CA GLU A 14 -6.64 0.62 -13.07
C GLU A 14 -6.07 -0.19 -14.25
N VAL A 15 -6.60 0.06 -15.46
CA VAL A 15 -6.11 -0.58 -16.70
C VAL A 15 -4.77 0.01 -17.16
N VAL A 16 -4.54 1.29 -16.84
CA VAL A 16 -3.29 2.02 -17.14
C VAL A 16 -2.81 2.63 -15.83
N ILE A 17 -1.57 2.32 -15.46
CA ILE A 17 -0.96 2.80 -14.22
C ILE A 17 -0.14 4.04 -14.53
N ASP A 18 -0.70 5.21 -14.22
CA ASP A 18 0.07 6.45 -14.31
C ASP A 18 1.07 6.58 -13.15
N GLU A 19 2.19 7.26 -13.39
CA GLU A 19 3.20 7.62 -12.36
C GLU A 19 2.73 8.76 -11.45
N THR A 20 1.47 8.71 -11.04
CA THR A 20 0.85 9.67 -10.12
C THR A 20 0.57 9.00 -8.79
N VAL A 21 0.57 9.84 -7.74
CA VAL A 21 0.18 9.45 -6.39
C VAL A 21 -1.32 9.58 -6.27
N HIS A 22 -1.99 8.50 -5.85
CA HIS A 22 -3.42 8.51 -5.57
C HIS A 22 -3.63 8.42 -4.06
N PRO A 23 -4.58 9.19 -3.51
CA PRO A 23 -4.93 9.06 -2.10
C PRO A 23 -5.50 7.66 -1.84
N VAL A 24 -4.88 6.96 -0.88
CA VAL A 24 -5.44 5.72 -0.34
C VAL A 24 -6.53 6.09 0.66
N GLU A 25 -7.69 5.43 0.59
CA GLU A 25 -8.82 5.71 1.50
C GLU A 25 -8.49 5.41 2.97
N ALA A 26 -7.55 4.49 3.20
CA ALA A 26 -7.08 4.10 4.53
C ALA A 26 -5.88 4.93 4.99
N ASP A 27 -5.98 5.46 6.21
CA ASP A 27 -4.88 6.12 6.92
C ASP A 27 -3.91 5.06 7.48
N TRP A 28 -2.67 5.06 6.99
CA TRP A 28 -1.66 4.07 7.36
C TRP A 28 -1.32 4.08 8.86
N ARG A 29 -1.39 5.23 9.55
CA ARG A 29 -1.13 5.32 10.99
C ARG A 29 -2.25 4.65 11.77
N LYS A 30 -3.50 4.90 11.38
CA LYS A 30 -4.66 4.23 11.98
C LYS A 30 -4.66 2.74 11.69
N THR A 31 -4.26 2.32 10.48
CA THR A 31 -4.15 0.90 10.16
C THR A 31 -3.18 0.18 11.10
N ILE A 32 -1.98 0.76 11.32
CA ILE A 32 -1.01 0.21 12.28
C ILE A 32 -1.63 0.10 13.67
N GLN A 33 -2.26 1.17 14.17
CA GLN A 33 -2.93 1.16 15.48
C GLN A 33 -4.00 0.09 15.61
N ILE A 34 -4.82 -0.12 14.58
CA ILE A 34 -5.87 -1.15 14.57
C ILE A 34 -5.26 -2.54 14.65
N VAL A 35 -4.25 -2.83 13.81
CA VAL A 35 -3.61 -4.14 13.76
C VAL A 35 -2.83 -4.45 15.03
N GLU A 36 -2.24 -3.44 15.69
CA GLU A 36 -1.53 -3.62 16.97
C GLU A 36 -2.47 -3.75 18.18
N ALA A 37 -3.70 -3.24 18.08
CA ALA A 37 -4.64 -3.20 19.20
C ALA A 37 -5.64 -4.37 19.25
N LEU A 38 -5.91 -5.02 18.11
CA LEU A 38 -6.91 -6.09 17.99
C LEU A 38 -6.23 -7.46 17.92
N ASP A 39 -6.90 -8.48 18.45
CA ASP A 39 -6.49 -9.87 18.27
C ASP A 39 -6.79 -10.40 16.85
N ASP A 40 -6.11 -11.47 16.48
CA ASP A 40 -6.17 -12.06 15.14
C ASP A 40 -7.59 -12.50 14.73
N ASP A 41 -8.41 -12.98 15.67
CA ASP A 41 -9.77 -13.43 15.38
C ASP A 41 -10.66 -12.24 14.98
N ILE A 42 -10.56 -11.12 15.69
CA ILE A 42 -11.26 -9.88 15.33
C ILE A 42 -10.74 -9.33 14.00
N LEU A 43 -9.41 -9.38 13.77
CA LEU A 43 -8.81 -8.89 12.54
C LEU A 43 -9.30 -9.67 11.32
N GLU A 44 -9.40 -11.00 11.39
CA GLU A 44 -9.91 -11.81 10.27
C GLU A 44 -11.36 -11.48 9.92
N VAL A 45 -12.19 -11.08 10.89
CA VAL A 45 -13.55 -10.60 10.65
C VAL A 45 -13.57 -9.19 10.02
N LEU A 46 -12.70 -8.29 10.48
CA LEU A 46 -12.63 -6.90 10.01
C LEU A 46 -12.02 -6.77 8.60
N LYS A 47 -11.01 -7.59 8.33
CA LYS A 47 -10.14 -7.59 7.14
C LYS A 47 -10.87 -7.47 5.80
N PRO A 48 -11.88 -8.29 5.46
CA PRO A 48 -12.55 -8.18 4.16
C PRO A 48 -13.23 -6.82 3.94
N LYS A 49 -13.76 -6.21 5.01
CA LYS A 49 -14.37 -4.87 4.92
C LYS A 49 -13.32 -3.76 4.86
N TYR A 50 -12.20 -3.94 5.54
CA TYR A 50 -11.13 -2.95 5.63
C TYR A 50 -10.25 -2.89 4.37
N ILE A 51 -9.95 -4.06 3.78
CA ILE A 51 -9.19 -4.20 2.53
C ILE A 51 -10.07 -3.92 1.29
N GLY A 52 -11.40 -4.01 1.41
CA GLY A 52 -12.29 -3.71 0.30
C GLY A 52 -12.08 -4.65 -0.90
N MET A 53 -11.96 -4.09 -2.11
CA MET A 53 -11.90 -4.86 -3.36
C MET A 53 -10.49 -5.39 -3.72
N MET A 54 -9.48 -5.12 -2.90
CA MET A 54 -8.12 -5.55 -3.20
C MET A 54 -8.00 -7.09 -3.16
N PRO A 55 -7.41 -7.73 -4.18
CA PRO A 55 -7.29 -9.19 -4.25
C PRO A 55 -6.60 -9.86 -3.07
N ASN A 56 -5.71 -9.13 -2.38
CA ASN A 56 -5.01 -9.63 -1.20
C ASN A 56 -4.45 -8.50 -0.33
N GLN A 57 -4.10 -8.86 0.90
CA GLN A 57 -3.48 -7.97 1.89
C GLN A 57 -2.09 -7.45 1.49
N TYR A 58 -1.40 -8.14 0.57
CA TYR A 58 -0.10 -7.70 0.06
C TYR A 58 -0.23 -6.40 -0.74
N ILE A 59 -1.22 -6.31 -1.65
CA ILE A 59 -1.51 -5.08 -2.40
C ILE A 59 -1.86 -3.95 -1.45
N PHE A 60 -2.69 -4.24 -0.44
CA PHE A 60 -3.10 -3.24 0.54
C PHE A 60 -1.90 -2.67 1.30
N SER A 61 -1.01 -3.54 1.79
CA SER A 61 0.23 -3.13 2.45
C SER A 61 1.12 -2.27 1.55
N LYS A 62 1.27 -2.63 0.26
CA LYS A 62 2.03 -1.82 -0.71
C LYS A 62 1.43 -0.44 -0.92
N ARG A 63 0.09 -0.34 -1.06
CA ARG A 63 -0.60 0.97 -1.16
C ARG A 63 -0.36 1.83 0.08
N LEU A 64 -0.51 1.26 1.27
CA LEU A 64 -0.25 1.99 2.53
C LEU A 64 1.21 2.46 2.63
N ALA A 65 2.16 1.62 2.24
CA ALA A 65 3.58 1.98 2.25
C ALA A 65 3.90 3.11 1.26
N GLU A 66 3.29 3.14 0.07
CA GLU A 66 3.41 4.28 -0.84
C GLU A 66 2.92 5.59 -0.18
N GLN A 67 1.82 5.54 0.57
CA GLN A 67 1.32 6.72 1.29
C GLN A 67 2.29 7.19 2.38
N VAL A 68 2.96 6.28 3.09
CA VAL A 68 4.03 6.63 4.03
C VAL A 68 5.10 7.45 3.31
N ILE A 69 5.57 6.97 2.16
CA ILE A 69 6.63 7.65 1.39
C ILE A 69 6.18 9.03 0.91
N VAL A 70 4.93 9.17 0.49
CA VAL A 70 4.33 10.45 0.10
C VAL A 70 4.31 11.43 1.27
N ASP A 71 3.86 10.99 2.45
CA ASP A 71 3.82 11.84 3.65
C ASP A 71 5.22 12.36 4.03
N TYR A 72 6.25 11.52 3.91
CA TYR A 72 7.64 11.88 4.23
C TYR A 72 8.40 12.55 3.07
N SER A 73 7.86 12.58 1.86
CA SER A 73 8.51 13.17 0.66
C SER A 73 8.81 14.66 0.80
N ARG A 74 8.11 15.36 1.70
CA ARG A 74 8.37 16.78 2.02
C ARG A 74 9.65 16.98 2.84
N SER A 75 10.05 15.96 3.60
CA SER A 75 11.19 16.01 4.51
C SER A 75 12.40 15.23 3.99
N LEU A 76 12.19 14.27 3.09
CA LEU A 76 13.21 13.38 2.55
C LEU A 76 13.10 13.28 1.03
N PRO A 77 14.22 13.26 0.29
CA PRO A 77 14.20 12.95 -1.13
C PRO A 77 13.81 11.48 -1.32
N CYS A 78 12.62 11.23 -1.84
CA CYS A 78 11.99 9.91 -1.95
C CYS A 78 11.71 9.52 -3.40
N VAL A 79 11.77 8.21 -3.70
CA VAL A 79 11.37 7.60 -4.97
C VAL A 79 10.52 6.37 -4.70
N ILE A 80 9.42 6.21 -5.43
CA ILE A 80 8.59 4.99 -5.44
C ILE A 80 8.87 4.26 -6.75
N CYS A 81 9.38 3.04 -6.68
CA CYS A 81 9.59 2.18 -7.84
C CYS A 81 8.56 1.05 -7.84
N ARG A 82 7.86 0.84 -8.96
CA ARG A 82 6.80 -0.18 -9.11
C ARG A 82 7.21 -1.26 -10.12
N PRO A 83 8.05 -2.23 -9.74
CA PRO A 83 8.43 -3.33 -10.63
C PRO A 83 7.25 -4.24 -10.98
N SER A 84 7.26 -4.86 -12.17
CA SER A 84 6.32 -5.91 -12.56
C SER A 84 6.52 -7.20 -11.76
N VAL A 85 5.47 -8.00 -11.64
CA VAL A 85 5.54 -9.34 -11.04
C VAL A 85 5.95 -10.33 -12.13
N GLY A 86 7.24 -10.67 -12.21
CA GLY A 86 7.75 -11.73 -13.11
C GLY A 86 9.04 -11.37 -13.86
N THR A 87 10.10 -12.10 -13.52
CA THR A 87 11.41 -12.35 -14.15
C THR A 87 12.17 -11.16 -14.78
N VAL A 88 13.17 -10.66 -14.05
CA VAL A 88 14.41 -10.18 -14.70
C VAL A 88 15.03 -11.42 -15.34
N LEU A 89 15.16 -11.40 -16.67
CA LEU A 89 15.64 -12.49 -17.53
C LEU A 89 16.79 -13.32 -16.93
#